data_AF-A0A7V1WVJ1-F1
#
_entry.id   AF-A0A7V1WVJ1-F1
#
_cell.length_a   1.000
_cell.length_b   1.000
_cell.length_c   1.000
_cell.angle_alpha   90.00
_cell.angle_beta   90.00
_cell.angle_gamma   90.00
#
_symmetry.space_group_name_H-M   'P 1'
#
loop_
_entity.id
_entity.type
_entity.pdbx_description
1 polymer ?
#
loop_
_entity_poly.entity_id
_entity_poly.type
_entity_poly.pdbx_seq_one_letter_code
_entity_poly.pdbx_strand_id
1 'polypeptide(L)'
;MKGGMIARIRRILILMLIFMAWLSPSQSVGAETAETRTGLPYVVNIRGAPAEPPDVERLLSEVSQTVQKKNDSPPSMALLQQRAQGDLPEMQKVLRSFGFFRGNVVMEIIPAESGYVPDPDNVQGAPGSVQPQPKPVTVLFRIDPGPRFAFWKPSISLAEDAPANALSPPGPAEAGILDNAPYVAGKVVEAGNFILNYYRMNGY
;
A
#
# COMPACT_ATOMS: atom_id res chain seq x y z
N MET A 1 -49.44 26.40 -28.88
CA MET A 1 -49.50 25.60 -27.63
C MET A 1 -48.28 24.69 -27.65
N LYS A 2 -47.17 24.99 -26.96
CA LYS A 2 -46.91 24.98 -25.50
C LYS A 2 -47.13 23.60 -24.87
N GLY A 3 -46.04 22.98 -24.42
CA GLY A 3 -46.09 21.94 -23.39
C GLY A 3 -45.04 20.86 -23.60
N GLY A 4 -43.91 20.92 -22.87
CA GLY A 4 -43.07 19.72 -22.72
C GLY A 4 -41.59 19.94 -22.40
N MET A 5 -41.01 21.13 -22.64
CA MET A 5 -39.57 21.34 -22.47
C MET A 5 -39.17 22.22 -21.27
N ILE A 6 -40.14 22.64 -20.45
CA ILE A 6 -39.96 23.67 -19.40
C ILE A 6 -39.84 23.05 -17.99
N ALA A 7 -39.93 21.73 -17.85
CA ALA A 7 -39.94 21.04 -16.55
C ALA A 7 -38.54 20.66 -16.00
N ARG A 8 -37.48 20.68 -16.83
CA ARG A 8 -36.11 20.33 -16.37
C ARG A 8 -35.23 21.55 -16.06
N ILE A 9 -35.64 22.75 -16.46
CA ILE A 9 -34.86 24.00 -16.27
C ILE A 9 -35.33 24.81 -15.04
N ARG A 10 -36.50 24.49 -14.47
CA ARG A 10 -37.06 25.16 -13.28
C ARG A 10 -36.60 24.61 -11.92
N ARG A 11 -35.82 23.53 -11.87
CA ARG A 11 -35.24 22.99 -10.63
C ARG A 11 -33.79 23.43 -10.37
N ILE A 12 -33.14 24.06 -11.35
CA ILE A 12 -31.71 24.42 -11.27
C ILE A 12 -31.51 25.93 -10.96
N LEU A 13 -32.56 26.76 -11.06
CA LEU A 13 -32.43 28.22 -10.90
C LEU A 13 -33.02 28.80 -9.59
N ILE A 14 -33.60 27.97 -8.70
CA ILE A 14 -34.20 28.42 -7.42
C ILE A 14 -33.44 27.89 -6.19
N LEU A 15 -32.29 27.22 -6.38
CA LEU A 15 -31.35 26.92 -5.28
C LEU A 15 -30.13 27.85 -5.25
N MET A 16 -30.05 28.82 -6.16
CA MET A 16 -28.86 29.67 -6.35
C MET A 16 -29.04 31.13 -5.91
N LEU A 17 -30.13 31.48 -5.22
CA LEU A 17 -30.46 32.88 -4.84
C LEU A 17 -30.97 33.05 -3.39
N ILE A 18 -30.64 32.12 -2.50
CA ILE A 18 -30.72 32.29 -1.02
C ILE A 18 -29.41 31.82 -0.36
N PHE A 19 -28.27 32.03 -1.04
CA PHE A 19 -26.92 31.75 -0.51
C PHE A 19 -26.03 33.01 -0.53
N MET A 20 -26.65 34.19 -0.53
CA MET A 20 -25.95 35.47 -0.61
C MET A 20 -26.62 36.50 0.29
N ALA A 21 -26.67 36.22 1.60
CA ALA A 21 -27.09 37.22 2.58
C ALA A 21 -26.72 36.89 4.04
N TRP A 22 -25.61 36.20 4.34
CA TRP A 22 -25.02 36.27 5.68
C TRP A 22 -23.49 36.38 5.55
N LEU A 23 -23.06 37.63 5.45
CA LEU A 23 -21.67 38.04 5.58
C LEU A 23 -21.35 38.07 7.08
N SER A 24 -20.57 37.11 7.54
CA SER A 24 -19.84 37.22 8.82
C SER A 24 -18.50 36.51 8.65
N PRO A 25 -17.38 37.24 8.59
CA PRO A 25 -16.06 36.65 8.55
C PRO A 25 -15.67 36.25 9.97
N SER A 26 -16.05 35.06 10.41
CA SER A 26 -15.30 34.41 11.49
C SER A 26 -14.01 33.88 10.87
N GLN A 27 -12.98 34.74 10.88
CA GLN A 27 -11.60 34.27 10.87
C GLN A 27 -11.40 33.41 12.13
N SER A 28 -11.68 32.11 12.04
CA SER A 28 -10.96 31.17 12.87
C SER A 28 -9.57 31.07 12.25
N VAL A 29 -8.66 31.94 12.73
CA VAL A 29 -7.28 31.54 12.88
C VAL A 29 -7.33 30.39 13.88
N GLY A 30 -7.59 29.19 13.36
CA GLY A 30 -7.23 27.98 14.04
C GLY A 30 -5.73 28.06 14.19
N ALA A 31 -5.29 28.55 15.34
CA ALA A 31 -4.06 28.03 15.90
C ALA A 31 -4.23 26.52 15.79
N GLU A 32 -3.49 25.89 14.87
CA GLU A 32 -3.07 24.52 15.05
C GLU A 32 -2.35 24.52 16.40
N THR A 33 -3.12 24.37 17.48
CA THR A 33 -2.67 23.70 18.67
C THR A 33 -1.97 22.48 18.14
N ALA A 34 -0.64 22.52 18.15
CA ALA A 34 0.18 21.34 18.01
C ALA A 34 -0.31 20.41 19.10
N GLU A 35 -1.27 19.54 18.76
CA GLU A 35 -1.66 18.44 19.61
C GLU A 35 -0.35 17.79 20.01
N THR A 36 -0.07 17.80 21.31
CA THR A 36 1.04 17.09 21.90
C THR A 36 0.95 15.67 21.38
N ARG A 37 1.73 15.33 20.34
CA ARG A 37 1.73 14.00 19.75
C ARG A 37 2.26 13.07 20.82
N THR A 38 1.37 12.45 21.58
CA THR A 38 1.69 11.57 22.72
C THR A 38 2.26 10.22 22.27
N GLY A 39 2.56 10.07 20.98
CA GLY A 39 3.10 8.86 20.37
C GLY A 39 4.59 8.99 20.09
N LEU A 40 5.28 7.86 20.07
CA LEU A 40 6.68 7.76 19.72
C LEU A 40 6.86 8.03 18.20
N PRO A 41 7.44 9.16 17.78
CA PRO A 41 7.61 9.46 16.37
C PRO A 41 8.64 8.50 15.76
N TYR A 42 8.34 8.05 14.54
CA TYR A 42 9.21 7.14 13.81
C TYR A 42 9.20 7.43 12.31
N VAL A 43 10.23 6.95 11.63
CA VAL A 43 10.32 6.90 10.18
C VAL A 43 10.43 5.46 9.73
N VAL A 44 9.96 5.16 8.52
CA VAL A 44 10.03 3.82 7.93
C VAL A 44 10.99 3.86 6.75
N ASN A 45 11.86 2.86 6.67
CA ASN A 45 12.79 2.68 5.56
C ASN A 45 12.65 1.25 5.03
N ILE A 46 12.38 1.10 3.74
CA ILE A 46 12.34 -0.21 3.07
C ILE A 46 13.58 -0.28 2.18
N ARG A 47 14.40 -1.32 2.33
CA ARG A 47 15.64 -1.52 1.55
C ARG A 47 15.68 -2.89 0.91
N GLY A 48 16.29 -2.97 -0.26
CA GLY A 48 16.49 -4.24 -0.98
C GLY A 48 15.25 -4.73 -1.73
N ALA A 49 14.24 -3.86 -1.91
CA ALA A 49 13.15 -4.16 -2.83
C ALA A 49 13.71 -4.37 -4.25
N PRO A 50 13.24 -5.38 -5.00
CA PRO A 50 13.68 -5.59 -6.37
C PRO A 50 13.24 -4.41 -7.24
N ALA A 51 14.13 -3.93 -8.11
CA ALA A 51 13.83 -2.84 -9.04
C ALA A 51 12.81 -3.24 -10.12
N GLU A 52 12.78 -4.53 -10.46
CA GLU A 52 11.86 -5.09 -11.45
C GLU A 52 11.07 -6.26 -10.85
N PRO A 53 9.74 -6.28 -10.98
CA PRO A 53 8.90 -5.26 -11.61
C PRO A 53 8.73 -4.00 -10.74
N PRO A 54 8.49 -2.81 -11.33
CA PRO A 54 8.48 -1.53 -10.63
C PRO A 54 7.39 -1.40 -9.56
N ASP A 55 6.33 -2.21 -9.66
CA ASP A 55 5.22 -2.20 -8.72
C ASP A 55 5.55 -2.79 -7.34
N VAL A 56 6.64 -3.56 -7.20
CA VAL A 56 6.94 -4.30 -5.97
C VAL A 56 7.18 -3.34 -4.80
N GLU A 57 8.06 -2.36 -4.96
CA GLU A 57 8.40 -1.40 -3.89
C GLU A 57 7.18 -0.57 -3.46
N ARG A 58 6.38 -0.13 -4.43
CA ARG A 58 5.13 0.57 -4.17
C ARG A 58 4.17 -0.30 -3.36
N LEU A 59 3.94 -1.55 -3.78
CA LEU A 59 3.02 -2.46 -3.10
C LEU A 59 3.51 -2.85 -1.70
N LEU A 60 4.81 -3.03 -1.50
CA LEU A 60 5.40 -3.26 -0.17
C LEU A 60 5.10 -2.10 0.79
N SER A 61 5.15 -0.86 0.28
CA SER A 61 4.79 0.33 1.04
C SER A 61 3.28 0.41 1.30
N GLU A 62 2.47 0.07 0.31
CA GLU A 62 1.00 0.09 0.42
C GLU A 62 0.46 -0.94 1.40
N VAL A 63 1.02 -2.15 1.47
CA VAL A 63 0.53 -3.19 2.40
C VAL A 63 1.01 -3.01 3.85
N SER A 64 1.95 -2.10 4.11
CA SER A 64 2.51 -1.86 5.43
C SER A 64 1.64 -0.92 6.27
N GLN A 65 1.08 -1.40 7.38
CA GLN A 65 0.40 -0.52 8.33
C GLN A 65 1.38 0.45 8.99
N THR A 66 2.64 0.05 9.16
CA THR A 66 3.68 0.91 9.73
C THR A 66 3.98 2.09 8.83
N VAL A 67 3.97 1.91 7.49
CA VAL A 67 4.07 3.03 6.54
C VAL A 67 2.79 3.87 6.55
N GLN A 68 1.62 3.22 6.43
CA GLN A 68 0.33 3.91 6.32
C GLN A 68 0.01 4.77 7.56
N LYS A 69 0.37 4.29 8.76
CA LYS A 69 0.08 4.93 10.05
C LYS A 69 1.27 5.70 10.63
N LYS A 70 2.17 6.21 9.78
CA LYS A 70 3.32 7.03 10.24
C LYS A 70 2.90 8.28 11.02
N ASN A 71 1.73 8.84 10.69
CA ASN A 71 1.17 10.02 11.37
C ASN A 71 0.34 9.66 12.63
N ASP A 72 0.06 8.38 12.85
CA ASP A 72 -0.63 7.83 14.03
C ASP A 72 0.36 7.00 14.85
N SER A 73 1.22 7.73 15.56
CA SER A 73 2.37 7.15 16.27
C SER A 73 1.93 6.35 17.50
N PRO A 74 2.38 5.09 17.65
CA PRO A 74 2.03 4.28 18.81
C PRO A 74 2.65 4.86 20.09
N PRO A 75 2.05 4.61 21.27
CA PRO A 75 2.52 5.23 22.52
C PRO A 75 3.81 4.60 23.08
N SER A 76 4.32 3.51 22.50
CA SER A 76 5.55 2.85 22.97
C SER A 76 6.32 2.12 21.87
N MET A 77 7.61 1.88 22.13
CA MET A 77 8.48 1.07 21.27
C MET A 77 7.94 -0.35 21.05
N ALA A 78 7.39 -0.99 22.09
CA ALA A 78 6.86 -2.35 21.99
C ALA A 78 5.67 -2.44 21.03
N LEU A 79 4.78 -1.44 21.05
CA LEU A 79 3.64 -1.38 20.13
C LEU A 79 4.07 -1.03 18.70
N LEU A 80 5.12 -0.21 18.54
CA LEU A 80 5.74 0.01 17.23
C LEU A 80 6.33 -1.30 16.68
N GLN A 81 7.05 -2.06 17.51
CA GLN A 81 7.61 -3.36 17.14
C GLN A 81 6.53 -4.36 16.76
N GLN A 82 5.45 -4.45 17.54
CA GLN A 82 4.33 -5.33 17.22
C GLN A 82 3.66 -4.95 15.90
N ARG A 83 3.43 -3.65 15.65
CA ARG A 83 2.88 -3.15 14.38
C ARG A 83 3.78 -3.53 13.20
N ALA A 84 5.08 -3.24 13.31
CA ALA A 84 6.05 -3.54 12.26
C ALA A 84 6.20 -5.05 11.99
N GLN A 85 6.16 -5.87 13.05
CA GLN A 85 6.16 -7.33 12.93
C GLN A 85 4.91 -7.85 12.20
N GLY A 86 3.76 -7.20 12.42
CA GLY A 86 2.49 -7.54 11.78
C GLY A 86 2.48 -7.29 10.27
N ASP A 87 3.36 -6.45 9.74
CA ASP A 87 3.45 -6.18 8.30
C ASP A 87 4.19 -7.27 7.51
N LEU A 88 5.02 -8.08 8.18
CA LEU A 88 5.90 -9.06 7.52
C LEU A 88 5.13 -10.07 6.63
N PRO A 89 4.02 -10.68 7.06
CA PRO A 89 3.31 -11.65 6.24
C PRO A 89 2.73 -11.03 4.96
N GLU A 90 2.24 -9.79 5.02
CA GLU A 90 1.67 -9.11 3.86
C GLU A 90 2.77 -8.68 2.87
N MET A 91 3.90 -8.16 3.38
CA MET A 91 5.07 -7.88 2.53
C MET A 91 5.60 -9.15 1.84
N GLN A 92 5.64 -10.29 2.55
CA GLN A 92 6.01 -11.58 1.97
C GLN A 92 5.00 -12.04 0.89
N LYS A 93 3.70 -11.81 1.08
CA LYS A 93 2.68 -12.09 0.06
C LYS A 93 2.90 -11.25 -1.20
N VAL A 94 3.27 -9.97 -1.06
CA VAL A 94 3.64 -9.12 -2.21
C VAL A 94 4.80 -9.75 -2.97
N LEU A 95 5.90 -10.12 -2.32
CA LEU A 95 7.03 -10.76 -3.00
C LEU A 95 6.60 -12.03 -3.75
N ARG A 96 5.82 -12.90 -3.10
CA ARG A 96 5.31 -14.14 -3.70
C ARG A 96 4.41 -13.89 -4.90
N SER A 97 3.60 -12.82 -4.89
CA SER A 97 2.71 -12.50 -6.01
C SER A 97 3.48 -12.10 -7.28
N PHE A 98 4.74 -11.67 -7.16
CA PHE A 98 5.61 -11.34 -8.29
C PHE A 98 6.64 -12.42 -8.62
N GLY A 99 6.51 -13.61 -8.02
CA GLY A 99 7.35 -14.76 -8.31
C GLY A 99 8.62 -14.84 -7.47
N PHE A 100 8.79 -13.97 -6.46
CA PHE A 100 9.88 -14.04 -5.49
C PHE A 100 9.52 -15.00 -4.35
N PHE A 101 9.29 -16.27 -4.67
CA PHE A 101 8.77 -17.25 -3.71
C PHE A 101 9.72 -17.54 -2.54
N ARG A 102 11.02 -17.33 -2.75
CA ARG A 102 12.08 -17.47 -1.75
C ARG A 102 12.45 -16.14 -1.10
N GLY A 103 11.70 -15.08 -1.39
CA GLY A 103 11.93 -13.76 -0.83
C GLY A 103 11.73 -13.74 0.67
N ASN A 104 12.59 -13.00 1.37
CA ASN A 104 12.58 -12.81 2.80
C ASN A 104 12.47 -11.33 3.15
N VAL A 105 11.77 -11.05 4.25
CA VAL A 105 11.60 -9.70 4.80
C VAL A 105 11.94 -9.78 6.27
N VAL A 106 12.91 -8.99 6.69
CA VAL A 106 13.30 -8.86 8.10
C VAL A 106 13.10 -7.43 8.55
N MET A 107 12.71 -7.26 9.81
CA MET A 107 12.47 -5.96 10.42
C MET A 107 13.49 -5.72 11.54
N GLU A 108 13.99 -4.49 11.58
CA GLU A 108 14.94 -3.99 12.57
C GLU A 108 14.45 -2.62 13.05
N ILE A 109 14.46 -2.37 14.36
CA ILE A 109 14.20 -1.03 14.91
C ILE A 109 15.53 -0.43 15.33
N ILE A 110 15.86 0.70 14.71
CA ILE A 110 17.03 1.50 15.04
C ILE A 110 16.58 2.61 16.00
N PRO A 111 17.06 2.63 17.26
CA PRO A 111 16.67 3.64 18.23
C PRO A 111 17.03 5.06 17.79
N ALA A 112 16.31 6.03 18.37
CA ALA A 112 16.68 7.44 18.25
C ALA A 112 18.06 7.69 18.86
N GLU A 113 18.96 8.31 18.09
CA GLU A 113 20.23 8.79 18.63
C GLU A 113 19.95 10.01 19.51
N SER A 114 20.35 9.97 20.79
CA SER A 114 20.28 11.13 21.69
C SER A 114 21.33 12.14 21.26
N GLY A 115 20.89 13.25 20.69
CA GLY A 115 21.76 14.36 20.32
C GLY A 115 22.17 15.21 21.53
N TYR A 116 22.89 14.66 22.51
CA TYR A 116 23.67 15.43 23.49
C TYR A 116 24.60 14.53 24.33
N VAL A 117 25.92 14.75 24.24
CA VAL A 117 26.89 14.34 25.27
C VAL A 117 27.32 15.64 25.95
N PRO A 118 27.01 15.87 27.24
CA PRO A 118 27.51 17.03 27.96
C PRO A 118 29.03 16.95 28.03
N ASP A 119 29.73 17.94 27.49
CA ASP A 119 31.14 18.15 27.79
C ASP A 119 31.24 18.63 29.25
N PRO A 120 31.87 17.85 30.16
CA PRO A 120 31.95 18.21 31.57
C PRO A 120 32.71 19.52 31.81
N ASP A 121 33.49 20.00 30.84
CA ASP A 121 34.28 21.23 30.94
C ASP A 121 33.56 22.47 30.35
N ASN A 122 32.36 22.31 29.78
CA ASN A 122 31.63 23.41 29.15
C ASN A 122 30.67 24.11 30.13
N VAL A 123 31.20 25.09 30.88
CA VAL A 123 30.45 25.92 31.83
C VAL A 123 29.65 27.05 31.15
N GLN A 124 29.64 27.13 29.81
CA GLN A 124 29.06 28.25 29.06
C GLN A 124 27.81 27.87 28.27
N GLY A 125 26.74 27.44 28.95
CA GLY A 125 25.42 27.29 28.35
C GLY A 125 24.74 28.65 28.16
N ALA A 126 24.89 29.29 27.00
CA ALA A 126 24.10 30.47 26.64
C ALA A 126 22.61 30.11 26.54
N PRO A 127 21.68 30.92 27.08
CA PRO A 127 20.24 30.71 26.90
C PRO A 127 19.88 31.00 25.43
N GLY A 128 19.73 29.95 24.62
CA GLY A 128 19.38 30.08 23.20
C GLY A 128 19.95 29.02 22.26
N SER A 129 20.68 28.02 22.76
CA SER A 129 21.10 26.89 21.92
C SER A 129 19.86 26.13 21.41
N VAL A 130 19.63 26.22 20.10
CA VAL A 130 18.67 25.36 19.38
C VAL A 130 19.14 23.93 19.60
N GLN A 131 18.49 23.23 20.54
CA GLN A 131 18.79 21.84 20.82
C GLN A 131 18.56 21.04 19.53
N PRO A 132 19.52 20.22 19.07
CA PRO A 132 19.30 19.31 17.95
C PRO A 132 18.07 18.47 18.24
N GLN A 133 17.05 18.54 17.37
CA GLN A 133 15.90 17.65 17.45
C GLN A 133 16.42 16.20 17.39
N PRO A 134 16.06 15.34 18.35
CA PRO A 134 16.53 13.96 18.33
C PRO A 134 16.06 13.28 17.04
N LYS A 135 16.96 12.52 16.40
CA LYS A 135 16.63 11.75 15.21
C LYS A 135 15.54 10.75 15.58
N PRO A 136 14.41 10.67 14.86
CA PRO A 136 13.33 9.76 15.23
C PRO A 136 13.78 8.30 15.11
N VAL A 137 13.07 7.42 15.82
CA VAL A 137 13.25 5.97 15.71
C VAL A 137 13.05 5.54 14.25
N THR A 138 13.89 4.65 13.74
CA THR A 138 13.75 4.12 12.37
C THR A 138 13.30 2.68 12.40
N VAL A 139 12.17 2.39 11.76
CA VAL A 139 11.76 1.02 11.42
C VAL A 139 12.34 0.68 10.05
N LEU A 140 13.31 -0.23 10.03
CA LEU A 140 13.97 -0.70 8.82
C LEU A 140 13.42 -2.07 8.41
N PHE A 141 12.80 -2.15 7.24
CA PHE A 141 12.50 -3.40 6.57
C PHE A 141 13.62 -3.70 5.58
N ARG A 142 14.34 -4.80 5.77
CA ARG A 142 15.32 -5.31 4.80
C ARG A 142 14.70 -6.45 4.03
N ILE A 143 14.77 -6.34 2.71
CA ILE A 143 14.20 -7.28 1.77
C ILE A 143 15.36 -7.96 1.05
N ASP A 144 15.31 -9.29 1.05
CA ASP A 144 16.08 -10.12 0.15
C ASP A 144 15.07 -10.83 -0.76
N PRO A 145 14.88 -10.38 -2.02
CA PRO A 145 13.86 -10.97 -2.89
C PRO A 145 14.22 -12.41 -3.32
N GLY A 146 15.50 -12.80 -3.27
CA GLY A 146 15.97 -14.06 -3.83
C GLY A 146 15.69 -14.17 -5.35
N PRO A 147 15.68 -15.39 -5.91
CA PRO A 147 15.42 -15.59 -7.33
C PRO A 147 13.96 -15.32 -7.69
N ARG A 148 13.75 -14.71 -8.86
CA ARG A 148 12.43 -14.60 -9.48
C ARG A 148 12.14 -15.85 -10.30
N PHE A 149 11.04 -16.52 -9.96
CA PHE A 149 10.61 -17.73 -10.65
C PHE A 149 9.79 -17.40 -11.90
N ALA A 150 9.81 -18.32 -12.86
CA ALA A 150 9.06 -18.28 -14.10
C ALA A 150 8.03 -19.42 -14.16
N PHE A 151 7.04 -19.28 -15.04
CA PHE A 151 6.19 -20.40 -15.42
C PHE A 151 7.02 -21.45 -16.16
N TRP A 152 6.80 -22.72 -15.83
CA TRP A 152 7.45 -23.86 -16.49
C TRP A 152 6.39 -24.85 -16.95
N LYS A 153 6.27 -25.04 -18.26
CA LYS A 153 5.32 -25.96 -18.90
C LYS A 153 3.90 -25.82 -18.33
N PRO A 154 3.29 -24.61 -18.39
CA PRO A 154 1.93 -24.42 -17.89
C PRO A 154 0.97 -25.33 -18.66
N SER A 155 -0.05 -25.85 -17.97
CA SER A 155 -1.08 -26.72 -18.55
C SER A 155 -2.44 -26.39 -17.96
N ILE A 156 -3.48 -26.48 -18.79
CA ILE A 156 -4.87 -26.39 -18.36
C ILE A 156 -5.56 -27.66 -18.84
N SER A 157 -6.22 -28.36 -17.92
CA SER A 157 -6.94 -29.60 -18.20
C SER A 157 -8.29 -29.59 -17.49
N LEU A 158 -9.24 -30.34 -18.03
CA LEU A 158 -10.47 -30.65 -17.30
C LEU A 158 -10.17 -31.51 -16.07
N ALA A 159 -11.07 -31.46 -15.09
CA ALA A 159 -11.06 -32.42 -13.99
C ALA A 159 -11.30 -33.85 -14.53
N GLU A 160 -10.79 -34.85 -13.82
CA GLU A 160 -10.86 -36.26 -14.26
C GLU A 160 -12.30 -36.78 -14.39
N ASP A 161 -13.24 -36.20 -13.65
CA ASP A 161 -14.66 -36.55 -13.63
C ASP A 161 -15.51 -35.72 -14.60
N ALA A 162 -14.89 -34.88 -15.46
CA ALA A 162 -15.61 -34.10 -16.44
C ALA A 162 -16.35 -35.00 -17.45
N PRO A 163 -17.57 -34.64 -17.89
CA PRO A 163 -18.30 -35.36 -18.92
C PRO A 163 -17.47 -35.56 -20.19
N ALA A 164 -17.59 -36.71 -20.85
CA ALA A 164 -16.82 -37.01 -22.07
C ALA A 164 -17.07 -36.02 -23.23
N ASN A 165 -18.22 -35.34 -23.21
CA ASN A 165 -18.59 -34.30 -24.18
C ASN A 165 -18.39 -32.87 -23.64
N ALA A 166 -17.70 -32.70 -22.51
CA ALA A 166 -17.40 -31.39 -21.96
C ALA A 166 -16.51 -30.60 -22.92
N LEU A 167 -16.80 -29.30 -23.04
CA LEU A 167 -16.01 -28.38 -23.82
C LEU A 167 -14.58 -28.31 -23.27
N SER A 168 -13.59 -28.53 -24.15
CA SER A 168 -12.19 -28.43 -23.77
C SER A 168 -11.81 -27.00 -23.40
N PRO A 169 -10.97 -26.79 -22.37
CA PRO A 169 -10.53 -25.46 -21.99
C PRO A 169 -9.58 -24.88 -23.05
N PRO A 170 -9.45 -23.55 -23.11
CA PRO A 170 -8.43 -22.91 -23.94
C PRO A 170 -7.03 -23.26 -23.45
N GLY A 171 -6.05 -23.16 -24.34
CA GLY A 171 -4.65 -23.43 -24.02
C GLY A 171 -4.04 -22.37 -23.07
N PRO A 172 -2.96 -22.69 -22.33
CA PRO A 172 -2.29 -21.73 -21.44
C PRO A 172 -1.86 -20.43 -22.13
N ALA A 173 -1.31 -20.52 -23.34
CA ALA A 173 -0.89 -19.36 -24.11
C ALA A 173 -2.09 -18.48 -24.53
N GLU A 174 -3.23 -19.08 -24.87
CA GLU A 174 -4.47 -18.37 -25.18
C GLU A 174 -5.02 -17.64 -23.94
N ALA A 175 -4.85 -18.24 -22.76
CA ALA A 175 -5.18 -17.62 -21.47
C ALA A 175 -4.12 -16.61 -20.97
N GLY A 176 -3.08 -16.32 -21.77
CA GLY A 176 -2.04 -15.34 -21.44
C GLY A 176 -0.92 -15.84 -20.52
N ILE A 177 -0.83 -17.16 -20.30
CA ILE A 177 0.27 -17.79 -19.56
C ILE A 177 1.28 -18.36 -20.55
N LEU A 178 2.43 -17.70 -20.64
CA LEU A 178 3.52 -18.09 -21.54
C LEU A 178 4.56 -18.94 -20.81
N ASP A 179 5.10 -19.94 -21.51
CA ASP A 179 6.22 -20.74 -21.00
C ASP A 179 7.48 -19.89 -20.80
N ASN A 180 8.21 -20.14 -19.72
CA ASN A 180 9.41 -19.40 -19.30
C ASN A 180 9.21 -17.90 -19.01
N ALA A 181 7.99 -17.38 -19.05
CA ALA A 181 7.72 -16.00 -18.63
C ALA A 181 7.80 -15.86 -17.10
N PRO A 182 8.27 -14.72 -16.56
CA PRO A 182 8.28 -14.48 -15.13
C PRO A 182 6.89 -14.68 -14.50
N TYR A 183 6.85 -15.34 -13.35
CA TYR A 183 5.59 -15.56 -12.65
C TYR A 183 5.02 -14.22 -12.15
N VAL A 184 3.71 -14.06 -12.33
CA VAL A 184 2.91 -12.98 -11.73
C VAL A 184 1.54 -13.56 -11.38
N ALA A 185 1.13 -13.46 -10.12
CA ALA A 185 -0.16 -14.00 -9.65
C ALA A 185 -1.35 -13.37 -10.38
N GLY A 186 -1.25 -12.08 -10.72
CA GLY A 186 -2.26 -11.39 -11.54
C GLY A 186 -2.54 -12.09 -12.86
N LYS A 187 -1.50 -12.63 -13.52
CA LYS A 187 -1.66 -13.39 -14.78
C LYS A 187 -2.46 -14.67 -14.57
N VAL A 188 -2.26 -15.37 -13.45
CA VAL A 188 -3.03 -16.58 -13.10
C VAL A 188 -4.51 -16.24 -12.88
N VAL A 189 -4.79 -15.13 -12.19
CA VAL A 189 -6.17 -14.65 -11.98
C VAL A 189 -6.83 -14.23 -13.29
N GLU A 190 -6.12 -13.49 -14.14
CA GLU A 190 -6.57 -13.12 -15.48
C GLU A 190 -6.90 -14.34 -16.33
N ALA A 191 -6.01 -15.34 -16.35
CA ALA A 191 -6.23 -16.61 -17.04
C ALA A 191 -7.48 -17.34 -16.54
N GLY A 192 -7.68 -17.41 -15.21
CA GLY A 192 -8.89 -18.00 -14.62
C GLY A 192 -10.17 -17.29 -15.08
N ASN A 193 -10.17 -15.95 -15.05
CA ASN A 193 -11.32 -15.16 -15.52
C ASN A 193 -11.59 -15.36 -17.02
N PHE A 194 -10.53 -15.45 -17.83
CA PHE A 194 -10.63 -15.74 -19.25
C PHE A 194 -11.29 -17.10 -19.51
N ILE A 195 -10.84 -18.15 -18.81
CA ILE A 195 -11.40 -19.51 -18.92
C ILE A 195 -12.87 -19.53 -18.49
N LEU A 196 -13.21 -18.87 -17.37
CA LEU A 196 -14.60 -18.76 -16.91
C LEU A 196 -15.49 -18.06 -17.95
N ASN A 197 -14.99 -16.99 -18.57
CA ASN A 197 -15.73 -16.29 -19.62
C ASN A 197 -15.87 -17.13 -20.89
N TYR A 198 -14.83 -17.88 -21.27
CA TYR A 198 -14.88 -18.84 -22.38
C TYR A 198 -16.01 -19.86 -22.21
N TYR A 199 -16.13 -20.47 -21.02
CA TYR A 199 -17.22 -21.41 -20.73
C TYR A 199 -18.60 -20.74 -20.78
N ARG A 200 -18.75 -19.57 -20.16
CA ARG A 200 -20.01 -18.81 -20.17
C ARG A 200 -20.49 -18.49 -21.58
N MET A 201 -19.58 -18.07 -22.47
CA MET A 201 -19.90 -17.74 -23.86
C MET A 201 -20.31 -18.96 -24.69
N ASN A 202 -20.02 -20.17 -24.22
CA ASN A 202 -20.35 -21.43 -24.88
C ASN A 202 -21.47 -22.21 -24.15
N GLY A 203 -22.19 -21.58 -23.22
CA GLY A 203 -23.40 -22.15 -22.62
C GLY A 203 -23.20 -23.00 -21.35
N TYR A 204 -22.08 -22.81 -20.65
CA TYR A 204 -21.76 -23.46 -19.37
C TYR A 204 -21.89 -22.50 -18.18
#